data_AF-A0A7V4XAQ2-F1
#
_entry.id   AF-A0A7V4XAQ2-F1
#
_cell.length_a   1.000
_cell.length_b   1.000
_cell.length_c   1.000
_cell.angle_alpha   90.00
_cell.angle_beta   90.00
_cell.angle_gamma   90.00
#
_symmetry.space_group_name_H-M   'P 1'
#
loop_
_entity.id
_entity.type
_entity.pdbx_description
1 polymer ?
#
loop_
_entity_poly.entity_id
_entity_poly.type
_entity_poly.pdbx_seq_one_letter_code
_entity_poly.pdbx_strand_id
1 'polypeptide(L)'
;MGKIVKVLLVLAMIALTVPAMADYYLAGDFNGWSANGNIMSDLGGGIYQTTLQGVGGRHEFKVTMGDWSNNWPWSGNSWFIGDANGNITITFDTNDNSADGWKGGWGRIGVSNDPGTWTAVGDWQGWNNVNPTTAMTSIGGGVYTCSATLDPGTHYYKAVMTGSWDAIGNDYRSINADNIAFDVTAEKPVAIFYVNALKGVVKVETTAIPEPASFLALGTMLPIFGLLKKRHY
;
A
#
# COMPACT_ATOMS: atom_id res chain seq x y z
N MET A 1 6.73 -24.09 78.65
CA MET A 1 7.46 -23.64 77.45
C MET A 1 6.84 -24.32 76.22
N GLY A 2 5.87 -23.68 75.57
CA GLY A 2 5.21 -24.21 74.37
C GLY A 2 5.99 -23.83 73.11
N LYS A 3 6.31 -24.81 72.25
CA LYS A 3 6.98 -24.58 70.96
C LYS A 3 5.94 -24.16 69.91
N ILE A 4 6.09 -22.95 69.36
CA ILE A 4 5.29 -22.47 68.24
C ILE A 4 5.81 -23.13 66.95
N VAL A 5 4.94 -23.89 66.28
CA VAL A 5 5.19 -24.39 64.93
C VAL A 5 4.72 -23.32 63.94
N LYS A 6 5.66 -22.69 63.22
CA LYS A 6 5.35 -21.80 62.10
C LYS A 6 5.04 -22.65 60.86
N VAL A 7 3.78 -22.66 60.44
CA VAL A 7 3.37 -23.21 59.15
C VAL A 7 3.64 -22.14 58.09
N LEU A 8 4.57 -22.42 57.18
CA LEU A 8 4.88 -21.57 56.04
C LEU A 8 3.99 -22.01 54.87
N LEU A 9 2.98 -21.21 54.54
CA LEU A 9 2.16 -21.44 53.35
C LEU A 9 2.94 -20.91 52.13
N VAL A 10 3.39 -21.81 51.25
CA VAL A 10 3.95 -21.44 49.94
C VAL A 10 2.79 -21.42 48.95
N LEU A 11 2.34 -20.24 48.54
CA LEU A 11 1.44 -20.12 47.37
C LEU A 11 2.27 -20.30 46.10
N ALA A 12 2.09 -21.42 45.40
CA ALA A 12 2.55 -21.57 44.03
C ALA A 12 1.57 -20.83 43.11
N MET A 13 1.97 -19.67 42.57
CA MET A 13 1.24 -19.04 41.47
C MET A 13 1.57 -19.78 40.17
N ILE A 14 0.62 -20.59 39.69
CA ILE A 14 0.68 -21.14 38.33
C ILE A 14 0.23 -20.01 37.39
N ALA A 15 1.16 -19.44 36.64
CA ALA A 15 0.83 -18.53 35.56
C ALA A 15 0.13 -19.33 34.45
N LEU A 16 -1.19 -19.21 34.36
CA LEU A 16 -1.94 -19.71 33.22
C LEU A 16 -1.63 -18.78 32.04
N THR A 17 -0.80 -19.22 31.10
CA THR A 17 -0.61 -18.49 29.85
C THR A 17 -1.85 -18.71 28.99
N VAL A 18 -2.81 -17.79 29.08
CA VAL A 18 -3.85 -17.69 28.07
C VAL A 18 -3.15 -17.20 26.80
N PRO A 19 -3.21 -17.93 25.67
CA PRO A 19 -2.65 -17.41 24.43
C PRO A 19 -3.34 -16.08 24.15
N ALA A 20 -2.55 -15.02 23.96
CA ALA A 20 -3.10 -13.75 23.51
C ALA A 20 -3.83 -14.03 22.19
N MET A 21 -5.13 -13.73 22.16
CA MET A 21 -5.89 -13.76 20.91
C MET A 21 -5.24 -12.76 19.96
N ALA A 22 -4.91 -13.19 18.74
CA ALA A 22 -4.44 -12.25 17.74
C ALA A 22 -5.59 -11.32 17.33
N ASP A 23 -5.29 -10.04 17.16
CA ASP A 23 -6.28 -9.05 16.72
C ASP A 23 -6.69 -9.28 15.26
N TYR A 24 -5.74 -9.70 14.43
CA TYR A 24 -5.93 -9.90 13.00
C TYR A 24 -5.33 -11.21 12.50
N TYR A 25 -6.00 -11.78 11.52
CA TYR A 25 -5.58 -12.98 10.81
C TYR A 25 -5.65 -12.73 9.31
N LEU A 26 -4.96 -13.58 8.56
CA LEU A 26 -5.02 -13.64 7.11
C LEU A 26 -5.74 -14.92 6.70
N ALA A 27 -6.75 -14.78 5.84
CA ALA A 27 -7.53 -15.87 5.28
C ALA A 27 -7.51 -15.77 3.76
N GLY A 28 -7.16 -16.84 3.05
CA GLY A 28 -7.04 -16.80 1.60
C GLY A 28 -7.03 -18.17 0.97
N ASP A 29 -6.91 -18.24 -0.35
CA ASP A 29 -6.95 -19.52 -1.06
C ASP A 29 -5.82 -20.48 -0.63
N PHE A 30 -4.65 -19.95 -0.25
CA PHE A 30 -3.49 -20.70 0.25
C PHE A 30 -3.72 -21.39 1.61
N ASN A 31 -4.76 -21.03 2.36
CA ASN A 31 -5.12 -21.69 3.62
C ASN A 31 -6.56 -22.24 3.62
N GLY A 32 -7.19 -22.36 2.44
CA GLY A 32 -8.56 -22.83 2.32
C GLY A 32 -9.60 -21.86 2.89
N TRP A 33 -9.30 -20.56 2.90
CA TRP A 33 -10.16 -19.52 3.48
C TRP A 33 -10.46 -19.74 4.96
N SER A 34 -9.48 -20.19 5.73
CA SER A 34 -9.60 -20.29 7.18
C SER A 34 -9.49 -18.90 7.81
N ALA A 35 -10.59 -18.40 8.39
CA ALA A 35 -10.68 -17.07 9.00
C ALA A 35 -9.70 -16.84 10.15
N ASN A 36 -9.20 -17.90 10.77
CA ASN A 36 -8.19 -17.89 11.83
C ASN A 36 -6.91 -18.65 11.43
N GLY A 37 -6.69 -18.85 10.12
CA GLY A 37 -5.66 -19.76 9.61
C GLY A 37 -4.24 -19.23 9.75
N ASN A 38 -4.02 -17.92 9.58
CA ASN A 38 -2.69 -17.32 9.69
C ASN A 38 -2.74 -16.09 10.59
N ILE A 39 -2.08 -16.16 11.75
CA ILE A 39 -1.99 -15.03 12.69
C ILE A 39 -1.15 -13.89 12.08
N MET A 40 -1.59 -12.64 12.26
CA MET A 40 -0.77 -11.45 12.05
C MET A 40 -0.16 -11.01 13.38
N SER A 41 1.17 -10.89 13.44
CA SER A 41 1.91 -10.38 14.59
C SER A 41 1.73 -8.86 14.69
N ASP A 42 1.35 -8.38 15.87
CA ASP A 42 1.40 -6.96 16.21
C ASP A 42 2.87 -6.53 16.37
N LEU A 43 3.30 -5.58 15.55
CA LEU A 43 4.64 -4.98 15.61
C LEU A 43 4.67 -3.71 16.45
N GLY A 44 3.54 -3.34 17.05
CA GLY A 44 3.32 -2.09 17.76
C GLY A 44 2.92 -0.96 16.83
N GLY A 45 2.32 0.09 17.41
CA GLY A 45 1.97 1.31 16.69
C GLY A 45 0.97 1.07 15.55
N GLY A 46 0.01 0.15 15.72
CA GLY A 46 -1.05 -0.11 14.74
C GLY A 46 -0.59 -0.85 13.47
N ILE A 47 0.58 -1.49 13.49
CA ILE A 47 1.09 -2.26 12.36
C ILE A 47 1.06 -3.76 12.68
N TYR A 48 0.33 -4.50 11.87
CA TYR A 48 0.22 -5.95 11.96
C TYR A 48 0.82 -6.60 10.72
N GLN A 49 1.58 -7.69 10.89
CA GLN A 49 2.22 -8.37 9.77
C GLN A 49 2.12 -9.90 9.86
N THR A 50 2.06 -10.55 8.70
CA THR A 50 2.31 -11.99 8.60
C THR A 50 3.17 -12.26 7.37
N THR A 51 4.03 -13.28 7.47
CA THR A 51 4.86 -13.74 6.34
C THR A 51 4.44 -15.14 5.97
N LEU A 52 4.10 -15.33 4.70
CA LEU A 52 3.80 -16.62 4.11
C LEU A 52 5.01 -17.09 3.31
N GLN A 53 5.20 -18.41 3.29
CA GLN A 53 6.27 -19.09 2.54
C GLN A 53 5.66 -20.17 1.65
N GLY A 54 6.25 -20.42 0.50
CA GLY A 54 5.76 -21.42 -0.45
C GLY A 54 4.45 -21.05 -1.16
N VAL A 55 4.05 -19.77 -1.16
CA VAL A 55 2.85 -19.24 -1.82
C VAL A 55 3.24 -18.42 -3.05
N GLY A 56 3.94 -19.08 -3.98
CA GLY A 56 4.35 -18.47 -5.25
C GLY A 56 3.18 -18.24 -6.19
N GLY A 57 3.28 -17.23 -7.04
CA GLY A 57 2.20 -16.86 -7.96
C GLY A 57 1.14 -15.99 -7.31
N ARG A 58 0.00 -15.82 -7.99
CA ARG A 58 -1.06 -14.88 -7.62
C ARG A 58 -2.08 -15.55 -6.69
N HIS A 59 -2.34 -14.90 -5.56
CA HIS A 59 -3.27 -15.37 -4.53
C HIS A 59 -4.24 -14.26 -4.10
N GLU A 60 -5.35 -14.70 -3.53
CA GLU A 60 -6.45 -13.92 -2.99
C GLU A 60 -6.52 -14.08 -1.47
N PHE A 61 -6.88 -13.00 -0.78
CA PHE A 61 -7.02 -13.04 0.66
C PHE A 61 -7.96 -11.96 1.22
N LYS A 62 -8.27 -12.10 2.49
CA LYS A 62 -8.82 -11.06 3.37
C LYS A 62 -8.05 -11.03 4.68
N VAL A 63 -8.00 -9.85 5.28
CA VAL A 63 -7.66 -9.69 6.70
C VAL A 63 -8.94 -9.89 7.51
N THR A 64 -8.91 -10.63 8.60
CA THR A 64 -10.08 -10.99 9.43
C THR A 64 -9.76 -10.79 10.91
N MET A 65 -10.76 -10.91 11.78
CA MET A 65 -10.58 -10.91 13.25
C MET A 65 -10.56 -12.32 13.86
N GLY A 66 -10.21 -13.34 13.07
CA GLY A 66 -10.29 -14.75 13.48
C GLY A 66 -11.63 -15.42 13.17
N ASP A 67 -12.61 -14.61 12.75
CA ASP A 67 -13.89 -15.02 12.17
C ASP A 67 -14.25 -14.07 11.02
N TRP A 68 -15.44 -14.24 10.45
CA TRP A 68 -15.92 -13.43 9.32
C TRP A 68 -16.77 -12.22 9.73
N SER A 69 -16.91 -11.94 11.03
CA SER A 69 -17.72 -10.82 11.51
C SER A 69 -17.21 -9.47 11.00
N ASN A 70 -15.88 -9.35 10.83
CA ASN A 70 -15.24 -8.20 10.23
C ASN A 70 -14.06 -8.65 9.37
N ASN A 71 -13.93 -8.07 8.17
CA ASN A 71 -12.88 -8.44 7.23
C ASN A 71 -12.59 -7.33 6.21
N TRP A 72 -11.35 -7.32 5.71
CA TRP A 72 -10.84 -6.28 4.82
C TRP A 72 -10.11 -6.83 3.60
N PRO A 73 -10.20 -6.13 2.44
CA PRO A 73 -11.04 -4.96 2.21
C PRO A 73 -12.55 -5.32 2.23
N TRP A 74 -13.40 -4.34 2.49
CA TRP A 74 -14.86 -4.56 2.60
C TRP A 74 -15.54 -4.85 1.25
N SER A 75 -15.01 -4.27 0.19
CA SER A 75 -15.52 -4.32 -1.19
C SER A 75 -15.30 -5.65 -1.89
N GLY A 76 -14.34 -6.46 -1.45
CA GLY A 76 -13.92 -7.67 -2.16
C GLY A 76 -12.75 -8.36 -1.49
N ASN A 77 -12.00 -9.14 -2.27
CA ASN A 77 -10.78 -9.78 -1.81
C ASN A 77 -9.59 -8.88 -2.13
N SER A 78 -8.60 -8.89 -1.24
CA SER A 78 -7.25 -8.40 -1.56
C SER A 78 -6.49 -9.46 -2.35
N TRP A 79 -5.30 -9.09 -2.81
CA TRP A 79 -4.48 -9.93 -3.69
C TRP A 79 -2.99 -9.67 -3.47
N PHE A 80 -2.18 -10.71 -3.69
CA PHE A 80 -0.73 -10.59 -3.75
C PHE A 80 -0.15 -11.51 -4.84
N ILE A 81 1.11 -11.28 -5.19
CA ILE A 81 1.93 -12.21 -5.97
C ILE A 81 3.15 -12.57 -5.14
N GLY A 82 3.33 -13.85 -4.81
CA GLY A 82 4.51 -14.31 -4.09
C GLY A 82 5.79 -14.04 -4.88
N ASP A 83 6.91 -13.81 -4.18
CA ASP A 83 8.20 -13.62 -4.83
C ASP A 83 8.68 -14.91 -5.53
N ALA A 84 9.87 -14.86 -6.17
CA ALA A 84 10.43 -16.01 -6.89
C ALA A 84 10.66 -17.26 -6.00
N ASN A 85 10.74 -17.09 -4.67
CA ASN A 85 10.87 -18.16 -3.69
C ASN A 85 9.52 -18.53 -3.04
N GLY A 86 8.42 -17.89 -3.47
CA GLY A 86 7.10 -18.04 -2.89
C GLY A 86 6.93 -17.36 -1.53
N ASN A 87 7.78 -16.39 -1.19
CA ASN A 87 7.63 -15.61 0.03
C ASN A 87 6.82 -14.34 -0.21
N ILE A 88 6.02 -13.96 0.78
CA ILE A 88 5.34 -12.67 0.82
C ILE A 88 5.13 -12.25 2.27
N THR A 89 5.37 -10.98 2.57
CA THR A 89 4.93 -10.35 3.82
C THR A 89 3.74 -9.45 3.52
N ILE A 90 2.64 -9.69 4.23
CA ILE A 90 1.44 -8.85 4.20
C ILE A 90 1.44 -7.95 5.43
N THR A 91 1.13 -6.67 5.22
CA THR A 91 1.00 -5.68 6.29
C THR A 91 -0.42 -5.17 6.34
N PHE A 92 -1.01 -5.11 7.53
CA PHE A 92 -2.25 -4.40 7.80
C PHE A 92 -1.95 -3.22 8.74
N ASP A 93 -2.18 -2.01 8.23
CA ASP A 93 -1.90 -0.76 8.93
C ASP A 93 -3.22 -0.14 9.40
N THR A 94 -3.42 -0.12 10.71
CA THR A 94 -4.61 0.39 11.38
C THR A 94 -4.41 1.80 11.95
N ASN A 95 -3.36 2.51 11.55
CA ASN A 95 -3.17 3.90 11.95
C ASN A 95 -4.12 4.84 11.21
N ASP A 96 -4.38 6.02 11.80
CA ASP A 96 -4.93 7.13 11.05
C ASP A 96 -3.83 7.78 10.20
N ASN A 97 -3.76 7.37 8.94
CA ASN A 97 -2.81 7.91 7.98
C ASN A 97 -3.39 9.04 7.10
N SER A 98 -4.53 9.63 7.47
CA SER A 98 -5.22 10.62 6.63
C SER A 98 -4.40 11.89 6.31
N ALA A 99 -3.34 12.15 7.07
CA ALA A 99 -2.49 13.34 6.93
C ALA A 99 -1.28 13.16 5.98
N ASP A 100 -1.01 11.95 5.47
CA ASP A 100 0.21 11.67 4.69
C ASP A 100 0.10 11.96 3.17
N GLY A 101 -1.05 12.48 2.74
CA GLY A 101 -1.34 12.87 1.37
C GLY A 101 -1.75 11.72 0.45
N TRP A 102 -1.71 10.46 0.90
CA TRP A 102 -2.28 9.33 0.18
C TRP A 102 -3.77 9.18 0.45
N LYS A 103 -4.52 8.56 -0.46
CA LYS A 103 -5.95 8.33 -0.26
C LYS A 103 -6.21 7.26 0.79
N GLY A 104 -7.27 7.49 1.55
CA GLY A 104 -7.65 6.69 2.72
C GLY A 104 -6.73 6.95 3.92
N GLY A 105 -7.04 6.31 5.04
CA GLY A 105 -6.31 6.48 6.30
C GLY A 105 -6.12 5.14 7.00
N TRP A 106 -7.22 4.60 7.51
CA TRP A 106 -7.24 3.38 8.33
C TRP A 106 -7.47 2.11 7.50
N GLY A 107 -6.73 1.04 7.81
CA GLY A 107 -6.92 -0.29 7.22
C GLY A 107 -6.17 -0.51 5.92
N ARG A 108 -5.01 0.14 5.74
CA ARG A 108 -4.20 0.01 4.52
C ARG A 108 -3.56 -1.38 4.46
N ILE A 109 -3.52 -1.97 3.26
CA ILE A 109 -3.00 -3.32 3.03
C ILE A 109 -1.72 -3.23 2.17
N GLY A 110 -0.58 -3.49 2.80
CA GLY A 110 0.72 -3.54 2.16
C GLY A 110 1.19 -4.95 1.82
N VAL A 111 2.12 -5.06 0.87
CA VAL A 111 2.75 -6.31 0.43
C VAL A 111 4.25 -6.11 0.23
N SER A 112 5.07 -7.14 0.42
CA SER A 112 6.52 -7.05 0.23
C SER A 112 7.00 -7.25 -1.21
N ASN A 113 6.13 -7.76 -2.10
CA ASN A 113 6.46 -8.00 -3.50
C ASN A 113 5.52 -7.21 -4.41
N ASP A 114 6.12 -6.43 -5.31
CA ASP A 114 5.43 -5.57 -6.27
C ASP A 114 5.40 -6.25 -7.65
N PRO A 115 4.24 -6.36 -8.33
CA PRO A 115 4.15 -6.93 -9.67
C PRO A 115 4.96 -6.17 -10.74
N GLY A 116 5.32 -4.91 -10.51
CA GLY A 116 6.25 -4.16 -11.36
C GLY A 116 5.63 -3.46 -12.59
N THR A 117 4.37 -3.76 -12.93
CA THR A 117 3.68 -3.15 -14.09
C THR A 117 2.33 -2.58 -13.70
N TRP A 118 2.17 -1.27 -13.86
CA TRP A 118 0.97 -0.54 -13.43
C TRP A 118 0.42 0.35 -14.56
N THR A 119 -0.90 0.43 -14.65
CA THR A 119 -1.61 1.34 -15.55
C THR A 119 -2.58 2.19 -14.72
N ALA A 120 -2.54 3.51 -14.92
CA ALA A 120 -3.57 4.38 -14.38
C ALA A 120 -4.83 4.27 -15.24
N VAL A 121 -5.94 3.87 -14.63
CA VAL A 121 -7.22 3.76 -15.31
C VAL A 121 -8.24 4.70 -14.73
N GLY A 122 -9.00 5.33 -15.62
CA GLY A 122 -10.16 6.12 -15.26
C GLY A 122 -11.13 6.33 -16.40
N ASP A 123 -12.15 7.14 -16.11
CA ASP A 123 -13.24 7.51 -17.01
C ASP A 123 -12.73 8.20 -18.28
N TRP A 124 -11.73 9.06 -18.17
CA TRP A 124 -11.17 9.84 -19.30
C TRP A 124 -10.57 8.99 -20.43
N GLN A 125 -10.22 7.74 -20.14
CA GLN A 125 -9.63 6.82 -21.11
C GLN A 125 -10.47 5.54 -21.30
N GLY A 126 -11.70 5.52 -20.78
CA GLY A 126 -12.63 4.41 -20.98
C GLY A 126 -12.27 3.12 -20.23
N TRP A 127 -11.65 3.23 -19.05
CA TRP A 127 -11.28 2.08 -18.19
C TRP A 127 -10.40 1.01 -18.86
N ASN A 128 -9.58 1.37 -19.86
CA ASN A 128 -8.66 0.45 -20.53
C ASN A 128 -7.40 0.13 -19.67
N ASN A 129 -7.35 -1.06 -19.07
CA ASN A 129 -6.28 -1.53 -18.19
C ASN A 129 -4.97 -1.95 -18.88
N VAL A 130 -4.89 -1.81 -20.21
CA VAL A 130 -3.67 -2.01 -20.99
C VAL A 130 -3.33 -0.78 -21.83
N ASN A 131 -3.89 0.39 -21.48
CA ASN A 131 -3.66 1.61 -22.23
C ASN A 131 -2.18 2.05 -22.14
N PRO A 132 -1.42 2.05 -23.24
CA PRO A 132 -0.01 2.42 -23.21
C PRO A 132 0.21 3.90 -22.88
N THR A 133 -0.78 4.78 -23.09
CA THR A 133 -0.62 6.21 -22.80
C THR A 133 -0.72 6.53 -21.31
N THR A 134 -1.29 5.62 -20.51
CA THR A 134 -1.39 5.74 -19.05
C THR A 134 -0.62 4.63 -18.32
N ALA A 135 0.35 4.01 -19.01
CA ALA A 135 1.34 3.15 -18.37
C ALA A 135 2.17 3.96 -17.37
N MET A 136 2.29 3.47 -16.14
CA MET A 136 2.95 4.18 -15.05
C MET A 136 4.44 3.82 -15.01
N THR A 137 5.27 4.84 -14.75
CA THR A 137 6.73 4.72 -14.66
C THR A 137 7.15 4.66 -13.19
N SER A 138 8.04 3.73 -12.84
CA SER A 138 8.57 3.63 -11.48
C SER A 138 9.44 4.84 -11.13
N ILE A 139 9.24 5.38 -9.93
CA ILE A 139 10.10 6.41 -9.32
C ILE A 139 10.86 5.87 -8.10
N GLY A 140 10.88 4.55 -7.92
CA GLY A 140 11.53 3.87 -6.81
C GLY A 140 10.64 3.65 -5.58
N GLY A 141 11.08 2.78 -4.67
CA GLY A 141 10.37 2.50 -3.41
C GLY A 141 8.97 1.89 -3.57
N GLY A 142 8.70 1.21 -4.70
CA GLY A 142 7.37 0.68 -5.03
C GLY A 142 6.38 1.74 -5.52
N VAL A 143 6.84 2.97 -5.80
CA VAL A 143 5.98 4.06 -6.28
C VAL A 143 6.08 4.18 -7.80
N TYR A 144 4.93 4.35 -8.45
CA TYR A 144 4.82 4.60 -9.88
C TYR A 144 3.98 5.84 -10.14
N THR A 145 4.25 6.50 -11.27
CA THR A 145 3.51 7.70 -11.69
C THR A 145 3.30 7.78 -13.20
N CYS A 146 2.22 8.42 -13.60
CA CYS A 146 2.02 8.95 -14.95
C CYS A 146 1.19 10.24 -14.87
N SER A 147 1.06 10.97 -15.97
CA SER A 147 0.19 12.14 -16.04
C SER A 147 -0.72 12.10 -17.25
N ALA A 148 -1.85 12.81 -17.15
CA ALA A 148 -2.75 13.09 -18.26
C ALA A 148 -3.26 14.53 -18.17
N THR A 149 -3.45 15.16 -19.33
CA THR A 149 -4.18 16.42 -19.43
C THR A 149 -5.65 16.09 -19.62
N LEU A 150 -6.50 16.61 -18.74
CA LEU A 150 -7.93 16.34 -18.69
C LEU A 150 -8.72 17.65 -18.82
N ASP A 151 -9.95 17.54 -19.33
CA ASP A 151 -10.88 18.65 -19.33
C ASP A 151 -11.33 18.97 -17.89
N PRO A 152 -11.78 20.20 -17.60
CA PRO A 152 -12.30 20.54 -16.28
C PRO A 152 -13.52 19.69 -15.90
N GLY A 153 -13.54 19.18 -14.68
CA GLY A 153 -14.61 18.33 -14.18
C GLY A 153 -14.16 17.35 -13.09
N THR A 154 -15.12 16.59 -12.59
CA THR A 154 -14.86 15.47 -11.67
C THR A 154 -14.56 14.21 -12.48
N HIS A 155 -13.45 13.58 -12.17
CA HIS A 155 -12.95 12.35 -12.78
C HIS A 155 -12.74 11.27 -11.72
N TYR A 156 -12.57 10.03 -12.19
CA TYR A 156 -12.43 8.84 -11.35
C TYR A 156 -11.21 8.04 -11.76
N TYR A 157 -10.41 7.63 -10.79
CA TYR A 157 -9.15 6.93 -11.01
C TYR A 157 -8.97 5.74 -10.07
N LYS A 158 -8.29 4.71 -10.56
CA LYS A 158 -7.57 3.71 -9.76
C LYS A 158 -6.33 3.23 -10.51
N ALA A 159 -5.39 2.66 -9.79
CA ALA A 159 -4.25 1.98 -10.39
C ALA A 159 -4.55 0.50 -10.51
N VAL A 160 -4.22 -0.11 -11.64
CA VAL A 160 -4.37 -1.56 -11.86
C VAL A 160 -3.01 -2.15 -12.23
N MET A 161 -2.74 -3.37 -11.77
CA MET A 161 -1.69 -4.17 -12.37
C MET A 161 -2.04 -4.36 -13.85
N THR A 162 -1.16 -3.90 -14.74
CA THR A 162 -1.42 -3.82 -16.19
C THR A 162 -1.95 -5.14 -16.73
N GLY A 163 -3.07 -5.10 -17.46
CA GLY A 163 -3.73 -6.28 -18.01
C GLY A 163 -4.61 -7.08 -17.05
N SER A 164 -4.79 -6.61 -15.81
CA SER A 164 -5.67 -7.23 -14.82
C SER A 164 -6.58 -6.19 -14.14
N TRP A 165 -7.41 -6.66 -13.21
CA TRP A 165 -8.16 -5.80 -12.28
C TRP A 165 -7.68 -5.94 -10.84
N ASP A 166 -6.53 -6.57 -10.63
CA ASP A 166 -5.83 -6.52 -9.36
C ASP A 166 -5.37 -5.07 -9.16
N ALA A 167 -6.09 -4.33 -8.30
CA ALA A 167 -6.08 -2.88 -8.29
C ALA A 167 -5.72 -2.30 -6.92
N ILE A 168 -5.45 -0.99 -6.93
CA ILE A 168 -5.35 -0.15 -5.76
C ILE A 168 -6.22 1.10 -5.98
N GLY A 169 -7.14 1.34 -5.05
CA GLY A 169 -8.15 2.40 -5.14
C GLY A 169 -8.55 2.95 -3.77
N ASN A 170 -9.82 3.36 -3.65
CA ASN A 170 -10.38 4.00 -2.45
C ASN A 170 -10.47 3.04 -1.25
N ASP A 171 -10.66 1.76 -1.54
CA ASP A 171 -10.70 0.60 -0.66
C ASP A 171 -9.34 -0.12 -0.56
N TYR A 172 -8.25 0.60 -0.87
CA TYR A 172 -6.86 0.13 -0.83
C TYR A 172 -6.58 -0.95 -1.88
N ARG A 173 -5.76 -1.94 -1.53
CA ARG A 173 -5.42 -3.09 -2.37
C ARG A 173 -6.59 -4.06 -2.40
N SER A 174 -7.32 -4.06 -3.50
CA SER A 174 -8.54 -4.85 -3.70
C SER A 174 -8.68 -5.25 -5.16
N ILE A 175 -9.29 -6.41 -5.41
CA ILE A 175 -9.69 -6.80 -6.77
C ILE A 175 -10.79 -5.86 -7.22
N ASN A 176 -10.56 -5.25 -8.38
CA ASN A 176 -11.39 -4.21 -8.95
C ASN A 176 -11.73 -3.11 -7.93
N ALA A 177 -10.70 -2.66 -7.21
CA ALA A 177 -10.76 -1.60 -6.21
C ALA A 177 -11.71 -0.45 -6.58
N ASP A 178 -12.38 0.11 -5.58
CA ASP A 178 -13.23 1.27 -5.72
C ASP A 178 -12.45 2.46 -6.28
N ASN A 179 -13.09 3.25 -7.12
CA ASN A 179 -12.45 4.40 -7.74
C ASN A 179 -12.29 5.54 -6.73
N ILE A 180 -11.19 6.28 -6.78
CA ILE A 180 -11.09 7.58 -6.12
C ILE A 180 -11.60 8.68 -7.05
N ALA A 181 -12.38 9.61 -6.51
CA ALA A 181 -12.79 10.82 -7.21
C ALA A 181 -11.73 11.94 -7.06
N PHE A 182 -11.56 12.74 -8.09
CA PHE A 182 -10.71 13.94 -8.07
C PHE A 182 -11.25 14.98 -9.04
N ASP A 183 -10.96 16.26 -8.76
CA ASP A 183 -11.41 17.38 -9.59
C ASP A 183 -10.26 18.00 -10.36
N VAL A 184 -10.53 18.35 -11.60
CA VAL A 184 -9.65 19.08 -12.52
C VAL A 184 -10.28 20.43 -12.82
N THR A 185 -9.48 21.49 -12.81
CA THR A 185 -9.91 22.84 -13.19
C THR A 185 -9.22 23.30 -14.47
N ALA A 186 -9.75 24.33 -15.12
CA ALA A 186 -9.13 24.91 -16.32
C ALA A 186 -7.71 25.44 -16.06
N GLU A 187 -7.43 25.92 -14.84
CA GLU A 187 -6.13 26.40 -14.41
C GLU A 187 -5.16 25.27 -14.03
N LYS A 188 -5.68 24.08 -13.73
CA LYS A 188 -4.90 22.90 -13.31
C LYS A 188 -5.31 21.64 -14.10
N PRO A 189 -5.15 21.63 -15.43
CA PRO A 189 -5.68 20.57 -16.27
C PRO A 189 -4.81 19.30 -16.25
N VAL A 190 -3.60 19.34 -15.68
CA VAL A 190 -2.68 18.20 -15.64
C VAL A 190 -2.90 17.41 -14.35
N ALA A 191 -3.43 16.20 -14.46
CA ALA A 191 -3.53 15.24 -13.37
C ALA A 191 -2.28 14.34 -13.35
N ILE A 192 -1.62 14.26 -12.19
CA ILE A 192 -0.50 13.36 -11.92
C ILE A 192 -0.99 12.25 -11.01
N PHE A 193 -0.97 11.03 -11.53
CA PHE A 193 -1.43 9.83 -10.84
C PHE A 193 -0.27 9.15 -10.15
N TYR A 194 -0.49 8.67 -8.94
CA TYR A 194 0.48 7.89 -8.19
C TYR A 194 -0.15 6.62 -7.64
N VAL A 195 0.66 5.57 -7.57
CA VAL A 195 0.39 4.35 -6.81
C VAL A 195 1.64 4.00 -6.01
N ASN A 196 1.47 3.64 -4.74
CA ASN A 196 2.48 2.96 -3.97
C ASN A 196 2.06 1.49 -3.82
N ALA A 197 2.64 0.64 -4.66
CA ALA A 197 2.32 -0.76 -4.76
C ALA A 197 2.57 -1.51 -3.44
N LEU A 198 3.66 -1.20 -2.75
CA LEU A 198 4.05 -1.87 -1.50
C LEU A 198 3.17 -1.47 -0.32
N LYS A 199 2.55 -0.29 -0.36
CA LYS A 199 1.67 0.23 0.69
C LYS A 199 0.17 0.09 0.38
N GLY A 200 -0.20 -0.28 -0.84
CA GLY A 200 -1.59 -0.44 -1.22
C GLY A 200 -2.38 0.87 -1.24
N VAL A 201 -1.75 1.97 -1.64
CA VAL A 201 -2.38 3.30 -1.68
C VAL A 201 -2.16 4.03 -3.00
N VAL A 202 -3.07 4.95 -3.31
CA VAL A 202 -3.04 5.81 -4.51
C VAL A 202 -3.16 7.28 -4.13
N LYS A 203 -2.73 8.17 -5.02
CA LYS A 203 -2.83 9.63 -4.90
C LYS A 203 -3.02 10.26 -6.28
N VAL A 204 -3.70 11.41 -6.34
CA VAL A 204 -3.76 12.27 -7.52
C VAL A 204 -3.42 13.68 -7.11
N GLU A 205 -2.56 14.34 -7.88
CA GLU A 205 -2.24 15.77 -7.76
C GLU A 205 -2.61 16.47 -9.06
N THR A 206 -3.18 17.69 -8.98
CA THR A 206 -3.47 18.50 -10.16
C THR A 206 -2.60 19.75 -10.20
N THR A 207 -2.06 20.06 -11.39
CA THR A 207 -1.14 21.18 -11.60
C THR A 207 -1.46 21.93 -12.88
N ALA A 208 -1.03 23.19 -12.92
CA ALA A 208 -1.04 23.99 -14.14
C ALA A 208 -0.09 23.40 -15.18
N ILE A 209 -0.37 23.70 -16.45
CA ILE A 209 0.59 23.41 -17.52
C ILE A 209 1.82 24.29 -17.27
N PRO A 210 3.04 23.72 -17.18
CA PRO A 210 4.23 24.54 -17.02
C PRO A 210 4.37 25.47 -18.22
N GLU A 211 4.42 26.77 -17.97
CA GLU A 211 4.67 27.77 -19.02
C GLU A 211 5.98 27.43 -19.74
N PRO A 212 6.12 27.70 -21.06
CA PRO A 212 7.31 27.33 -21.84
C PRO A 212 8.64 27.82 -21.25
N ALA A 213 8.64 28.92 -20.47
CA ALA A 213 9.82 29.43 -19.78
C ALA A 213 10.28 28.59 -18.57
N SER A 214 9.40 27.72 -18.03
CA SER A 214 9.70 26.86 -16.87
C SER A 214 10.66 25.71 -17.21
N PHE A 215 10.69 25.29 -18.48
CA PHE A 215 11.60 24.24 -18.96
C PHE A 215 13.07 24.68 -18.99
N LEU A 216 13.35 25.99 -19.10
CA LEU A 216 14.73 26.52 -19.06
C LEU A 216 15.35 26.48 -17.66
N ALA A 217 14.54 26.42 -16.60
CA ALA A 217 15.05 26.36 -15.22
C ALA A 217 15.47 24.95 -14.79
N LEU A 218 14.96 23.89 -15.45
CA LEU A 218 15.37 22.51 -15.18
C LEU A 218 16.58 22.07 -16.02
N GLY A 219 16.89 22.78 -17.11
CA GLY A 219 17.98 22.48 -18.04
C GLY A 219 19.34 23.11 -17.74
N THR A 220 19.47 23.96 -16.72
CA THR A 220 20.73 24.67 -16.39
C THR A 220 21.48 24.11 -15.17
N MET A 221 21.01 23.03 -14.55
CA MET A 221 21.80 22.28 -13.56
C MET A 221 22.79 21.33 -14.26
N LEU A 222 23.69 21.87 -15.09
CA LEU A 222 24.96 21.23 -15.44
C LEU A 222 26.07 21.81 -14.55
N PRO A 223 26.95 20.97 -13.97
CA PRO A 223 27.93 21.43 -13.01
C PRO A 223 29.02 22.26 -13.70
N ILE A 224 29.21 23.49 -13.23
CA ILE A 224 30.40 24.28 -13.54
C ILE A 224 31.59 23.61 -12.81
N PHE A 225 32.28 22.69 -13.50
CA PHE A 225 33.63 22.28 -13.14
C PHE A 225 34.63 22.86 -14.14
N GLY A 226 35.49 23.74 -13.65
CA GLY A 226 36.79 24.03 -14.26
C GLY A 226 36.92 25.42 -14.88
N LEU A 227 37.49 26.36 -14.12
CA LEU A 227 38.80 26.98 -14.42
C LEU A 227 39.11 28.07 -13.39
N LEU A 228 40.03 27.81 -12.47
CA LEU A 228 40.85 28.91 -11.94
C LEU A 228 42.33 28.52 -12.05
N LYS A 229 42.97 29.16 -13.02
CA LYS A 229 44.42 29.22 -13.22
C LYS A 229 45.09 29.68 -11.92
N LYS A 230 46.07 28.90 -11.43
CA LYS A 230 47.13 29.42 -10.56
C LYS A 230 47.86 30.55 -11.28
N ARG A 231 47.99 31.70 -10.65
CA ARG A 231 49.02 32.70 -10.97
C ARG A 231 49.97 32.82 -9.78
N HIS A 232 51.24 32.67 -10.10
CA HIS A 232 52.40 32.89 -9.25
C HIS A 232 52.45 34.33 -8.74
N TYR A 233 52.85 34.48 -7.48
CA TYR A 233 53.85 35.45 -7.05
C TYR A 233 54.92 34.67 -6.29
#